data_AF-A0A2U3MW79-F1
#
_entry.id   AF-A0A2U3MW79-F1
#
_cell.length_a   1.000
_cell.length_b   1.000
_cell.length_c   1.000
_cell.angle_alpha   90.00
_cell.angle_beta   90.00
_cell.angle_gamma   90.00
#
_symmetry.space_group_name_H-M   'P 1'
#
loop_
_entity.id
_entity.type
_entity.pdbx_description
1 polymer ?
#
loop_
_entity_poly.entity_id
_entity_poly.type
_entity_poly.pdbx_seq_one_letter_code
_entity_poly.pdbx_strand_id
1 'polypeptide(L)'
;MLCRFNVMMNKFFFSFKFSESWWKDRIFIGAISFAIILHLSILMLQFALPEASTTTSHEIAVTMRPILEDVKSAEFLAQENQLGSGRFRDVHRMSSELPAQSEDVSAGNEQQLESLEKIQQQRELDFQEKFLMTVLSWQKEIEQNNRKKAMDELQSQFQAKAAMVASLEAQYLTRQQNFSRQQQIKTVDGIQAKKDASAAYLDKFREKVELYGNSNYPEIAKQQRLKGEVQLMVILNTEGGIRAIRLIQSSGFSILDEAAKASVRNVAPFGRFDANMKDISELRVVRTWRFDPAEAEFEVR
;
A
#
# COMPACT_ATOMS: atom_id res chain seq x y z
N MET A 1 -75.45 10.16 -10.31
CA MET A 1 -73.97 10.20 -10.35
C MET A 1 -73.47 9.20 -9.32
N LEU A 2 -72.91 8.07 -9.78
CA LEU A 2 -71.91 7.21 -9.10
C LEU A 2 -71.86 5.88 -9.87
N CYS A 3 -70.92 5.82 -10.81
CA CYS A 3 -70.60 4.64 -11.62
C CYS A 3 -70.05 3.52 -10.76
N ARG A 4 -70.55 2.30 -10.94
CA ARG A 4 -69.89 1.06 -10.53
C ARG A 4 -68.80 0.72 -11.54
N PHE A 5 -67.54 0.77 -11.12
CA PHE A 5 -66.39 0.35 -11.90
C PHE A 5 -66.19 -1.16 -11.66
N ASN A 6 -66.49 -1.98 -12.67
CA ASN A 6 -66.27 -3.43 -12.64
C ASN A 6 -64.89 -3.71 -13.26
N VAL A 7 -63.93 -4.11 -12.43
CA VAL A 7 -62.56 -4.42 -12.86
C VAL A 7 -62.52 -5.85 -13.38
N MET A 8 -62.49 -6.00 -14.71
CA MET A 8 -62.30 -7.28 -15.39
C MET A 8 -60.80 -7.60 -15.42
N MET A 9 -60.34 -8.41 -14.48
CA MET A 9 -58.96 -8.87 -14.37
C MET A 9 -58.76 -10.03 -15.36
N ASN A 10 -58.31 -9.71 -16.57
CA ASN A 10 -58.07 -10.68 -17.63
C ASN A 10 -56.80 -11.50 -17.28
N LYS A 11 -56.99 -12.73 -16.83
CA LYS A 11 -55.90 -13.70 -16.62
C LYS A 11 -55.37 -14.16 -17.99
N PHE A 12 -54.31 -13.53 -18.48
CA PHE A 12 -53.50 -14.09 -19.57
C PHE A 12 -52.70 -15.28 -19.03
N PHE A 13 -53.34 -16.45 -18.94
CA PHE A 13 -52.63 -17.72 -18.89
C PHE A 13 -52.12 -18.03 -20.29
N PHE A 14 -50.85 -17.74 -20.54
CA PHE A 14 -50.15 -18.28 -21.71
C PHE A 14 -49.89 -19.76 -21.43
N SER A 15 -50.85 -20.63 -21.80
CA SER A 15 -50.63 -22.07 -21.85
C SER A 15 -49.68 -22.35 -23.02
N PHE A 16 -48.37 -22.36 -22.73
CA PHE A 16 -47.39 -22.88 -23.68
C PHE A 16 -47.58 -24.40 -23.71
N LYS A 17 -48.40 -24.90 -24.63
CA LYS A 17 -48.44 -26.33 -24.94
C LYS A 17 -47.07 -26.69 -25.51
N PHE A 18 -46.22 -27.27 -24.68
CA PHE A 18 -44.96 -27.87 -25.13
C PHE A 18 -45.34 -29.01 -26.08
N SER A 19 -45.24 -28.75 -27.39
CA SER A 19 -45.41 -29.80 -28.39
C SER A 19 -44.33 -30.85 -28.14
N GLU A 20 -44.71 -32.13 -27.99
CA GLU A 20 -43.76 -33.24 -27.85
C GLU A 20 -42.82 -33.41 -29.07
N SER A 21 -42.98 -32.61 -30.13
CA SER A 21 -42.15 -32.63 -31.33
C SER A 21 -41.23 -31.42 -31.50
N TRP A 22 -40.91 -30.67 -30.44
CA TRP A 22 -40.02 -29.51 -30.50
C TRP A 22 -38.65 -29.78 -31.14
N TRP A 23 -38.14 -31.01 -31.01
CA TRP A 23 -36.91 -31.48 -31.66
C TRP A 23 -37.03 -31.73 -33.17
N LYS A 24 -38.24 -31.70 -33.75
CA LYS A 24 -38.45 -31.88 -35.21
C LYS A 24 -38.46 -30.55 -35.98
N ASP A 25 -38.48 -29.42 -35.29
CA ASP A 25 -38.50 -28.12 -35.95
C ASP A 25 -37.10 -27.73 -36.43
N ARG A 26 -36.95 -27.60 -37.76
CA ARG A 26 -35.68 -27.28 -38.43
C ARG A 26 -35.18 -25.88 -38.05
N ILE A 27 -36.08 -24.96 -37.74
CA ILE A 27 -35.74 -23.59 -37.35
C ILE A 27 -35.15 -23.58 -35.94
N PHE A 28 -35.74 -24.35 -35.03
CA PHE A 28 -35.28 -24.47 -33.64
C PHE A 28 -33.89 -25.13 -33.55
N ILE A 29 -33.68 -26.22 -34.29
CA ILE A 29 -32.34 -26.86 -34.38
C ILE A 29 -31.32 -25.89 -34.97
N GLY A 30 -31.68 -25.17 -36.04
CA GLY A 30 -30.80 -24.17 -36.66
C GLY A 30 -30.37 -23.07 -35.69
N ALA A 31 -31.30 -22.54 -34.88
CA ALA A 31 -31.01 -21.52 -33.88
C ALA A 31 -30.07 -22.03 -32.76
N ILE A 32 -30.28 -23.26 -32.28
CA ILE A 32 -29.40 -23.88 -31.27
C ILE A 32 -27.99 -24.10 -31.82
N SER A 33 -27.87 -24.65 -33.03
CA SER A 33 -26.56 -24.85 -33.65
C SER A 33 -25.81 -23.53 -33.85
N PHE A 34 -26.50 -22.47 -34.28
CA PHE A 34 -25.90 -21.15 -34.42
C PHE A 34 -25.43 -20.57 -33.06
N ALA A 35 -26.24 -20.71 -32.02
CA ALA A 35 -25.89 -20.25 -30.67
C ALA A 35 -24.66 -20.97 -30.11
N ILE A 36 -24.56 -22.30 -30.32
CA ILE A 36 -23.41 -23.11 -29.90
C ILE A 36 -22.13 -22.66 -30.62
N ILE A 37 -22.20 -22.43 -31.93
CA ILE A 37 -21.05 -21.95 -32.72
C ILE A 37 -20.60 -20.57 -32.22
N LEU A 38 -21.54 -19.67 -31.94
CA LEU A 38 -21.24 -18.33 -31.44
C LEU A 38 -20.58 -18.37 -30.05
N HIS A 39 -21.08 -19.20 -29.13
CA HIS A 39 -20.46 -19.39 -27.81
C HIS A 39 -19.05 -19.99 -27.90
N LEU A 40 -18.84 -20.98 -28.77
CA LEU A 40 -17.51 -21.56 -28.99
C LEU A 40 -16.54 -20.54 -29.60
N SER A 41 -17.01 -19.70 -30.52
CA SER A 41 -16.20 -18.61 -31.10
C SER A 41 -15.76 -17.60 -30.04
N ILE A 42 -16.63 -17.26 -29.08
CA ILE A 42 -16.31 -16.32 -28.00
C ILE A 42 -15.32 -16.96 -27.01
N LEU A 43 -15.48 -18.23 -26.66
CA LEU A 43 -14.57 -18.94 -25.76
C LEU A 43 -13.16 -19.13 -26.36
N MET A 44 -13.04 -19.18 -27.69
CA MET A 44 -11.75 -19.26 -28.38
C MET A 44 -11.01 -17.92 -28.44
N LEU A 45 -11.66 -16.82 -28.07
CA LEU A 45 -11.01 -15.52 -28.00
C LEU A 45 -10.19 -15.42 -26.71
N GLN A 46 -8.92 -15.83 -26.77
CA GLN A 46 -7.98 -15.65 -25.67
C GLN A 46 -7.44 -14.22 -25.66
N PHE A 47 -7.68 -13.49 -24.57
CA PHE A 47 -7.03 -12.22 -24.31
C PHE A 47 -5.60 -12.49 -23.82
N ALA A 48 -4.60 -12.10 -24.61
CA ALA A 48 -3.22 -12.07 -24.15
C ALA A 48 -3.06 -10.95 -23.11
N LEU A 49 -2.65 -11.30 -21.89
CA LEU A 49 -2.23 -10.29 -20.92
C LEU A 49 -0.96 -9.61 -21.46
N PRO A 50 -0.88 -8.27 -21.52
CA PRO A 50 0.37 -7.61 -21.83
C PRO A 50 1.39 -7.96 -20.75
N GLU A 51 2.55 -8.48 -21.16
CA GLU A 51 3.67 -8.71 -20.25
C GLU A 51 3.98 -7.41 -19.50
N ALA A 52 4.14 -7.52 -18.17
CA ALA A 52 4.61 -6.43 -17.36
C ALA A 52 6.01 -6.04 -17.84
N SER A 53 6.13 -4.87 -18.46
CA SER A 53 7.40 -4.27 -18.83
C SER A 53 8.32 -4.22 -17.62
N THR A 54 9.32 -5.09 -17.60
CA THR A 54 10.41 -5.09 -16.61
C THR A 54 11.21 -3.82 -16.81
N THR A 55 10.99 -2.83 -15.95
CA THR A 55 11.92 -1.71 -15.77
C THR A 55 13.28 -2.29 -15.40
N THR A 56 14.27 -2.15 -16.27
CA THR A 56 15.67 -2.43 -16.03
C THR A 56 16.14 -1.59 -14.84
N SER A 57 16.19 -2.19 -13.65
CA SER A 57 16.94 -1.63 -12.53
C SER A 57 18.42 -1.82 -12.84
N HIS A 58 19.12 -0.74 -13.21
CA HIS A 58 20.58 -0.74 -13.24
C HIS A 58 21.08 -0.92 -11.80
N GLU A 59 21.42 -2.16 -11.45
CA GLU A 59 22.06 -2.47 -10.17
C GLU A 59 23.55 -2.10 -10.29
N ILE A 60 23.93 -0.98 -9.67
CA ILE A 60 25.33 -0.57 -9.56
C ILE A 60 25.92 -1.31 -8.36
N ALA A 61 26.62 -2.42 -8.62
CA ALA A 61 27.38 -3.12 -7.59
C ALA A 61 28.63 -2.31 -7.24
N VAL A 62 28.54 -1.44 -6.23
CA VAL A 62 29.71 -0.75 -5.65
C VAL A 62 30.34 -1.68 -4.60
N THR A 63 31.39 -2.40 -4.99
CA THR A 63 32.17 -3.19 -4.03
C THR A 63 33.13 -2.27 -3.29
N MET A 64 32.77 -1.84 -2.08
CA MET A 64 33.68 -1.15 -1.17
C MET A 64 34.57 -2.21 -0.50
N ARG A 65 35.87 -2.23 -0.81
CA ARG A 65 36.86 -3.02 -0.07
C ARG A 65 37.52 -2.13 0.98
N PRO A 66 37.16 -2.24 2.27
CA PRO A 66 37.89 -1.56 3.33
C PRO A 66 39.28 -2.18 3.46
N ILE A 67 40.30 -1.35 3.63
CA ILE A 67 41.69 -1.78 3.85
C ILE A 67 41.96 -1.78 5.37
N LEU A 68 42.53 -2.88 5.89
CA LEU A 68 42.72 -3.10 7.33
C LEU A 68 43.93 -2.33 7.92
N GLU A 69 44.64 -1.55 7.13
CA GLU A 69 45.86 -0.87 7.57
C GLU A 69 45.56 0.57 8.01
N ASP A 70 46.05 0.93 9.21
CA ASP A 70 45.77 2.18 9.89
C ASP A 70 46.63 3.34 9.32
N VAL A 71 45.97 4.42 8.90
CA VAL A 71 46.61 5.59 8.27
C VAL A 71 47.16 6.51 9.36
N LYS A 72 48.46 6.42 9.62
CA LYS A 72 49.13 7.08 10.76
C LYS A 72 49.19 8.61 10.74
N SER A 73 48.71 9.29 9.69
CA SER A 73 48.60 10.75 9.65
C SER A 73 47.61 11.22 8.59
N ALA A 74 46.43 11.64 9.01
CA ALA A 74 45.44 12.30 8.17
C ALA A 74 45.07 13.66 8.79
N GLU A 75 45.14 14.73 8.00
CA GLU A 75 44.80 16.11 8.42
C GLU A 75 43.27 16.34 8.45
N PHE A 76 42.47 15.38 7.96
CA PHE A 76 41.00 15.44 7.94
C PHE A 76 40.37 14.08 8.26
N LEU A 77 39.30 14.08 9.05
CA LEU A 77 38.53 12.90 9.44
C LEU A 77 37.49 12.56 8.36
N ALA A 78 37.51 11.32 7.86
CA ALA A 78 36.52 10.77 6.93
C ALA A 78 35.88 9.50 7.54
N GLN A 79 34.72 9.10 7.01
CA GLN A 79 33.97 7.95 7.54
C GLN A 79 34.71 6.60 7.33
N GLU A 80 35.66 6.54 6.38
CA GLU A 80 36.43 5.33 6.02
C GLU A 80 37.88 5.70 5.62
N ASN A 81 38.82 4.76 5.83
CA ASN A 81 40.23 4.93 5.51
C ASN A 81 40.47 4.78 3.98
N GLN A 82 40.66 5.91 3.28
CA GLN A 82 40.88 5.93 1.83
C GLN A 82 42.17 6.68 1.48
N LEU A 83 43.06 6.06 0.68
CA LEU A 83 44.27 6.70 0.16
C LEU A 83 43.94 7.49 -1.12
N GLY A 84 44.07 8.82 -1.06
CA GLY A 84 44.00 9.68 -2.25
C GLY A 84 45.30 9.62 -3.05
N SER A 85 45.27 9.13 -4.29
CA SER A 85 46.45 9.10 -5.17
C SER A 85 46.65 10.45 -5.88
N GLY A 86 46.95 11.50 -5.13
CA GLY A 86 47.33 12.80 -5.67
C GLY A 86 48.76 13.13 -5.27
N ARG A 87 49.70 13.17 -6.23
CA ARG A 87 51.02 13.77 -5.95
C ARG A 87 50.89 15.28 -6.04
N PHE A 88 51.14 15.98 -4.94
CA PHE A 88 51.28 17.44 -4.95
C PHE A 88 52.60 17.80 -5.65
N ARG A 89 52.53 18.66 -6.66
CA ARG A 89 53.69 19.15 -7.40
C ARG A 89 54.12 20.49 -6.79
N ASP A 90 55.39 20.55 -6.42
CA ASP A 90 56.07 21.68 -5.80
C ASP A 90 56.02 22.99 -6.61
N VAL A 91 56.06 24.09 -5.84
CA VAL A 91 56.62 25.44 -6.14
C VAL A 91 55.76 26.26 -7.14
N HIS A 92 55.42 27.53 -6.88
CA HIS A 92 56.25 28.71 -7.12
C HIS A 92 55.97 29.85 -6.13
N ARG A 93 57.05 30.46 -5.64
CA ARG A 93 57.06 31.82 -5.06
C ARG A 93 56.66 32.80 -6.16
N MET A 94 55.65 33.63 -5.93
CA MET A 94 55.45 34.83 -6.75
C MET A 94 56.35 35.94 -6.19
N SER A 95 57.44 36.17 -6.91
CA SER A 95 58.28 37.36 -6.81
C SER A 95 57.43 38.57 -7.23
N SER A 96 57.24 39.54 -6.35
CA SER A 96 56.76 40.86 -6.73
C SER A 96 57.97 41.63 -7.27
N GLU A 97 58.01 41.87 -8.58
CA GLU A 97 58.92 42.86 -9.17
C GLU A 97 58.45 44.25 -8.76
N LEU A 98 59.35 45.01 -8.13
CA LEU A 98 59.13 46.41 -7.82
C LEU A 98 59.51 47.22 -9.07
N PRO A 99 58.72 48.21 -9.51
CA PRO A 99 59.14 49.04 -10.63
C PRO A 99 60.31 49.94 -10.20
N ALA A 100 61.39 49.88 -10.98
CA ALA A 100 62.55 50.73 -10.86
C ALA A 100 62.18 52.22 -11.04
N GLN A 101 62.81 53.06 -10.22
CA GLN A 101 62.85 54.51 -10.39
C GLN A 101 63.56 54.86 -11.70
N SER A 102 63.08 55.92 -12.37
CA SER A 102 63.86 56.64 -13.38
C SER A 102 63.87 58.13 -13.05
N GLU A 103 65.05 58.61 -12.69
CA GLU A 103 65.57 59.97 -12.93
C GLU A 103 66.21 59.93 -14.33
N ASP A 104 66.40 60.96 -15.15
CA ASP A 104 66.19 62.42 -15.19
C ASP A 104 66.39 62.77 -16.69
N VAL A 105 65.88 63.90 -17.21
CA VAL A 105 66.64 64.98 -17.88
C VAL A 105 65.69 66.15 -18.20
N SER A 106 65.82 67.20 -17.40
CA SER A 106 65.98 68.63 -17.72
C SER A 106 65.30 69.34 -18.92
N ALA A 107 64.73 70.51 -18.55
CA ALA A 107 64.71 71.82 -19.21
C ALA A 107 63.62 72.17 -20.24
N GLY A 108 62.64 72.99 -19.80
CA GLY A 108 61.92 73.91 -20.68
C GLY A 108 60.52 74.34 -20.22
N ASN A 109 60.44 75.53 -19.62
CA ASN A 109 59.30 76.47 -19.59
C ASN A 109 58.20 76.27 -18.51
N GLU A 110 57.76 77.41 -18.00
CA GLU A 110 56.91 77.66 -16.82
C GLU A 110 55.47 77.07 -16.86
N GLN A 111 55.17 76.14 -17.79
CA GLN A 111 53.92 75.37 -17.84
C GLN A 111 54.00 74.00 -17.12
N GLN A 112 55.14 73.72 -16.46
CA GLN A 112 55.41 72.44 -15.83
C GLN A 112 54.74 72.29 -14.45
N LEU A 113 54.44 73.38 -13.76
CA LEU A 113 53.78 73.38 -12.44
C LEU A 113 52.29 72.99 -12.55
N GLU A 114 51.54 73.56 -13.50
CA GLU A 114 50.12 73.23 -13.70
C GLU A 114 49.90 71.79 -14.21
N SER A 115 50.85 71.24 -14.97
CA SER A 115 50.77 69.86 -15.48
C SER A 115 51.13 68.83 -14.41
N LEU A 116 52.09 69.13 -13.52
CA LEU A 116 52.40 68.30 -12.34
C LEU A 116 51.23 68.23 -11.36
N GLU A 117 50.55 69.35 -11.12
CA GLU A 117 49.39 69.42 -10.21
C GLU A 117 48.21 68.60 -10.74
N LYS A 118 47.92 68.67 -12.05
CA LYS A 118 46.91 67.81 -12.71
C LYS A 118 47.26 66.33 -12.64
N ILE A 119 48.52 65.97 -12.84
CA ILE A 119 48.99 64.58 -12.74
C ILE A 119 48.85 64.05 -11.31
N GLN A 120 49.07 64.89 -10.28
CA GLN A 120 48.85 64.51 -8.89
C GLN A 120 47.36 64.32 -8.57
N GLN A 121 46.49 65.24 -8.99
CA GLN A 121 45.04 65.13 -8.79
C GLN A 121 44.47 63.87 -9.47
N GLN A 122 44.90 63.57 -10.69
CA GLN A 122 44.40 62.41 -11.44
C GLN A 122 44.85 61.09 -10.80
N ARG A 123 46.05 61.04 -10.23
CA ARG A 123 46.58 59.86 -9.53
C ARG A 123 45.83 59.59 -8.22
N GLU A 124 45.43 60.65 -7.51
CA GLU A 124 44.62 60.56 -6.29
C GLU A 124 43.20 60.04 -6.61
N LEU A 125 42.59 60.54 -7.68
CA LEU A 125 41.28 60.05 -8.13
C LEU A 125 41.32 58.57 -8.55
N ASP A 126 42.33 58.17 -9.34
CA ASP A 126 42.56 56.78 -9.73
C ASP A 126 42.78 55.87 -8.51
N PHE A 127 43.47 56.37 -7.48
CA PHE A 127 43.70 55.64 -6.24
C PHE A 127 42.39 55.43 -5.48
N GLN A 128 41.57 56.47 -5.35
CA GLN A 128 40.27 56.39 -4.69
C GLN A 128 39.32 55.43 -5.42
N GLU A 129 39.30 55.45 -6.76
CA GLU A 129 38.50 54.52 -7.56
C GLU A 129 38.95 53.06 -7.34
N LYS A 130 40.26 52.79 -7.42
CA LYS A 130 40.81 51.44 -7.21
C LYS A 130 40.56 50.93 -5.80
N PHE A 131 40.68 51.81 -4.79
CA PHE A 131 40.36 51.48 -3.41
C PHE A 131 38.88 51.12 -3.26
N LEU A 132 37.97 51.95 -3.80
CA LEU A 132 36.53 51.69 -3.74
C LEU A 132 36.15 50.38 -4.44
N MET A 133 36.69 50.15 -5.64
CA MET A 133 36.45 48.91 -6.40
C MET A 133 36.95 47.67 -5.65
N THR A 134 38.08 47.80 -4.94
CA THR A 134 38.59 46.73 -4.07
C THR A 134 37.65 46.50 -2.89
N VAL A 135 37.28 47.55 -2.14
CA VAL A 135 36.37 47.38 -0.98
C VAL A 135 35.03 46.76 -1.40
N LEU A 136 34.47 47.19 -2.54
CA LEU A 136 33.22 46.64 -3.08
C LEU A 136 33.36 45.19 -3.55
N SER A 137 34.50 44.82 -4.15
CA SER A 137 34.72 43.43 -4.58
C SER A 137 34.86 42.48 -3.39
N TRP A 138 35.58 42.88 -2.34
CA TRP A 138 35.69 42.13 -1.09
C TRP A 138 34.32 41.99 -0.40
N GLN A 139 33.53 43.06 -0.36
CA GLN A 139 32.17 43.02 0.21
C GLN A 139 31.26 42.05 -0.57
N LYS A 140 31.33 42.06 -1.91
CA LYS A 140 30.57 41.16 -2.77
C LYS A 140 30.98 39.69 -2.58
N GLU A 141 32.27 39.41 -2.42
CA GLU A 141 32.77 38.06 -2.18
C GLU A 141 32.31 37.50 -0.83
N ILE A 142 32.32 38.33 0.22
CA ILE A 142 31.78 37.96 1.55
C ILE A 142 30.29 37.64 1.46
N GLU A 143 29.51 38.46 0.74
CA GLU A 143 28.07 38.20 0.55
C GLU A 143 27.82 36.88 -0.19
N GLN A 144 28.60 36.60 -1.25
CA GLN A 144 28.51 35.35 -1.99
C GLN A 144 28.87 34.12 -1.14
N ASN A 145 29.92 34.22 -0.32
CA ASN A 145 30.33 33.16 0.59
C ASN A 145 29.25 32.89 1.66
N ASN A 146 28.69 33.96 2.25
CA ASN A 146 27.59 33.85 3.21
C ASN A 146 26.34 33.22 2.57
N ARG A 147 26.01 33.59 1.34
CA ARG A 147 24.90 32.99 0.59
C ARG A 147 25.13 31.50 0.32
N LYS A 148 26.35 31.12 -0.06
CA LYS A 148 26.73 29.71 -0.27
C LYS A 148 26.61 28.91 1.03
N LYS A 149 27.14 29.43 2.14
CA LYS A 149 27.00 28.81 3.48
C LYS A 149 25.55 28.64 3.89
N ALA A 150 24.71 29.65 3.66
CA ALA A 150 23.28 29.56 3.95
C ALA A 150 22.56 28.50 3.10
N MET A 151 22.95 28.34 1.83
CA MET A 151 22.43 27.27 0.96
C MET A 151 22.91 25.89 1.39
N ASP A 152 24.19 25.74 1.72
CA ASP A 152 24.78 24.47 2.19
C ASP A 152 24.13 24.05 3.52
N GLU A 153 23.93 24.98 4.45
CA GLU A 153 23.23 24.73 5.71
C GLU A 153 21.77 24.30 5.45
N LEU A 154 21.05 25.02 4.59
CA LEU A 154 19.68 24.67 4.22
C LEU A 154 19.61 23.28 3.57
N GLN A 155 20.54 22.95 2.67
CA GLN A 155 20.62 21.64 2.04
C GLN A 155 20.91 20.54 3.06
N SER A 156 21.80 20.78 4.03
CA SER A 156 22.08 19.83 5.11
C SER A 156 20.85 19.58 5.98
N GLN A 157 20.08 20.63 6.29
CA GLN A 157 18.83 20.52 7.05
C GLN A 157 17.78 19.75 6.26
N PHE A 158 17.67 19.96 4.94
CA PHE A 158 16.79 19.18 4.08
C PHE A 158 17.19 17.70 4.03
N GLN A 159 18.48 17.40 3.91
CA GLN A 159 18.99 16.02 3.92
C GLN A 159 18.72 15.33 5.27
N ALA A 160 18.96 16.01 6.39
CA ALA A 160 18.67 15.49 7.73
C ALA A 160 17.17 15.21 7.90
N LYS A 161 16.29 16.12 7.45
CA LYS A 161 14.84 15.91 7.45
C LYS A 161 14.43 14.75 6.54
N ALA A 162 15.01 14.63 5.35
CA ALA A 162 14.73 13.54 4.43
C ALA A 162 15.14 12.18 5.03
N ALA A 163 16.31 12.10 5.67
CA ALA A 163 16.75 10.89 6.38
C ALA A 163 15.82 10.54 7.55
N MET A 164 15.36 11.54 8.31
CA MET A 164 14.38 11.34 9.37
C MET A 164 13.06 10.79 8.83
N VAL A 165 12.52 11.36 7.74
CA VAL A 165 11.29 10.88 7.09
C VAL A 165 11.46 9.45 6.59
N ALA A 166 12.56 9.14 5.89
CA ALA A 166 12.85 7.79 5.43
C ALA A 166 12.92 6.79 6.59
N SER A 167 13.53 7.18 7.72
CA SER A 167 13.58 6.32 8.92
C SER A 167 12.20 6.08 9.54
N LEU A 168 11.33 7.09 9.55
CA LEU A 168 9.95 7.00 10.03
C LEU A 168 9.11 6.08 9.14
N GLU A 169 9.25 6.21 7.83
CA GLU A 169 8.60 5.35 6.84
C GLU A 169 9.04 3.88 7.02
N ALA A 170 10.34 3.63 7.19
CA ALA A 170 10.87 2.29 7.44
C ALA A 170 10.33 1.67 8.74
N GLN A 171 10.23 2.47 9.81
CA GLN A 171 9.61 2.02 11.07
C GLN A 171 8.12 1.72 10.90
N TYR A 172 7.39 2.55 10.15
CA TYR A 172 5.98 2.34 9.85
C TYR A 172 5.76 1.04 9.08
N LEU A 173 6.53 0.80 8.02
CA LEU A 173 6.47 -0.43 7.22
C LEU A 173 6.79 -1.67 8.06
N THR A 174 7.82 -1.60 8.91
CA THR A 174 8.18 -2.70 9.82
C THR A 174 7.04 -3.01 10.79
N ARG A 175 6.42 -1.98 11.36
CA ARG A 175 5.27 -2.13 12.26
C ARG A 175 4.09 -2.78 11.54
N GLN A 176 3.75 -2.31 10.34
CA GLN A 176 2.67 -2.87 9.53
C GLN A 176 2.91 -4.35 9.20
N GLN A 177 4.15 -4.71 8.86
CA GLN A 177 4.54 -6.09 8.59
C GLN A 177 4.41 -6.96 9.84
N ASN A 178 4.85 -6.46 11.00
CA ASN A 178 4.74 -7.18 12.28
C ASN A 178 3.29 -7.39 12.71
N PHE A 179 2.41 -6.39 12.55
CA PHE A 179 0.97 -6.54 12.79
C PHE A 179 0.36 -7.61 11.89
N SER A 180 0.71 -7.60 10.61
CA SER A 180 0.22 -8.58 9.64
C SER A 180 0.69 -10.00 9.98
N ARG A 181 1.94 -10.16 10.44
CA ARG A 181 2.49 -11.46 10.89
C ARG A 181 1.83 -11.98 12.17
N GLN A 182 1.48 -11.10 13.11
CA GLN A 182 0.81 -11.47 14.36
C GLN A 182 -0.62 -11.93 14.14
N GLN A 183 -1.34 -11.34 13.17
CA GLN A 183 -2.70 -11.73 12.84
C GLN A 183 -2.72 -12.90 11.85
N GLN A 184 -2.40 -14.09 12.34
CA GLN A 184 -2.71 -15.31 11.58
C GLN A 184 -4.23 -15.54 11.67
N ILE A 185 -4.92 -15.19 10.58
CA ILE A 185 -6.35 -15.42 10.41
C ILE A 185 -6.51 -16.77 9.71
N LYS A 186 -7.16 -17.73 10.36
CA LYS A 186 -7.44 -19.03 9.76
C LYS A 186 -8.91 -19.15 9.40
N THR A 187 -9.18 -19.35 8.11
CA THR A 187 -10.51 -19.70 7.63
C THR A 187 -10.59 -21.20 7.47
N VAL A 188 -11.51 -21.84 8.19
CA VAL A 188 -11.68 -23.29 8.13
C VAL A 188 -13.09 -23.61 7.66
N ASP A 189 -13.15 -24.22 6.48
CA ASP A 189 -14.39 -24.81 5.96
C ASP A 189 -14.58 -26.22 6.53
N GLY A 190 -15.82 -26.69 6.62
CA GLY A 190 -16.19 -27.94 7.31
C GLY A 190 -15.45 -29.19 6.84
N ILE A 191 -14.98 -29.19 5.60
CA ILE A 191 -14.18 -30.28 5.02
C ILE A 191 -12.71 -30.20 5.44
N GLN A 192 -12.12 -29.00 5.49
CA GLN A 192 -10.72 -28.82 5.89
C GLN A 192 -10.52 -29.03 7.40
N ALA A 193 -11.57 -28.81 8.19
CA ALA A 193 -11.59 -29.04 9.62
C ALA A 193 -11.08 -30.43 10.04
N LYS A 194 -11.52 -31.50 9.37
CA LYS A 194 -11.26 -32.89 9.80
C LYS A 194 -9.79 -33.32 9.76
N LYS A 195 -8.94 -32.62 9.00
CA LYS A 195 -7.49 -32.92 8.88
C LYS A 195 -6.59 -31.92 9.61
N ASP A 196 -7.20 -30.88 10.18
CA ASP A 196 -6.48 -29.72 10.69
C ASP A 196 -6.29 -29.79 12.22
N ALA A 197 -5.30 -29.08 12.76
CA ALA A 197 -5.10 -28.95 14.21
C ALA A 197 -6.33 -28.39 14.95
N SER A 198 -7.25 -27.71 14.23
CA SER A 198 -8.52 -27.18 14.74
C SER A 198 -9.70 -28.16 14.72
N ALA A 199 -9.51 -29.42 14.27
CA ALA A 199 -10.58 -30.41 14.13
C ALA A 199 -11.40 -30.58 15.41
N ALA A 200 -10.72 -30.83 16.54
CA ALA A 200 -11.37 -31.09 17.82
C ALA A 200 -12.21 -29.91 18.31
N TYR A 201 -11.71 -28.68 18.15
CA TYR A 201 -12.45 -27.48 18.48
C TYR A 201 -13.71 -27.32 17.62
N LEU A 202 -13.60 -27.61 16.32
CA LEU A 202 -14.71 -27.51 15.38
C LEU A 202 -15.78 -28.57 15.59
N ASP A 203 -15.41 -29.75 16.10
CA ASP A 203 -16.36 -30.78 16.50
C ASP A 203 -17.12 -30.37 17.76
N LYS A 204 -16.45 -29.82 18.78
CA LYS A 204 -17.11 -29.23 19.96
C LYS A 204 -18.05 -28.09 19.56
N PHE A 205 -17.61 -27.23 18.65
CA PHE A 205 -18.45 -26.17 18.10
C PHE A 205 -19.69 -26.74 17.42
N ARG A 206 -19.52 -27.77 16.58
CA ARG A 206 -20.63 -28.44 15.88
C ARG A 206 -21.62 -29.03 16.89
N GLU A 207 -21.15 -29.85 17.82
CA GLU A 207 -21.98 -30.49 18.85
C GLU A 207 -22.79 -29.45 19.64
N LYS A 208 -22.14 -28.36 20.05
CA LYS A 208 -22.80 -27.29 20.79
C LYS A 208 -23.83 -26.56 19.92
N VAL A 209 -23.54 -26.31 18.65
CA VAL A 209 -24.50 -25.66 17.75
C VAL A 209 -25.64 -26.59 17.37
N GLU A 210 -25.42 -27.90 17.22
CA GLU A 210 -26.46 -28.87 16.89
C GLU A 210 -27.43 -29.05 18.07
N LEU A 211 -26.89 -29.25 19.28
CA LEU A 211 -27.68 -29.45 20.50
C LEU A 211 -28.68 -28.31 20.75
N TYR A 212 -28.28 -27.07 20.45
CA TYR A 212 -29.12 -25.88 20.67
C TYR A 212 -29.72 -25.31 19.39
N GLY A 213 -29.24 -25.74 18.22
CA GLY A 213 -29.63 -25.23 16.91
C GLY A 213 -30.99 -25.74 16.46
N ASN A 214 -31.30 -27.00 16.76
CA ASN A 214 -32.60 -27.59 16.45
C ASN A 214 -33.75 -26.87 17.20
N SER A 215 -33.48 -26.35 18.40
CA SER A 215 -34.48 -25.61 19.20
C SER A 215 -34.89 -24.27 18.59
N ASN A 216 -34.11 -23.68 17.69
CA ASN A 216 -34.34 -22.30 17.24
C ASN A 216 -35.09 -22.19 15.90
N TYR A 217 -35.77 -23.26 15.47
CA TYR A 217 -36.67 -23.18 14.32
C TYR A 217 -37.92 -22.34 14.72
N PRO A 218 -38.17 -21.16 14.11
CA PRO A 218 -39.30 -20.31 14.44
C PRO A 218 -40.65 -20.98 14.19
N GLU A 219 -41.57 -20.89 15.15
CA GLU A 219 -42.91 -21.50 15.07
C GLU A 219 -43.71 -21.01 13.86
N ILE A 220 -43.61 -19.73 13.50
CA ILE A 220 -44.27 -19.16 12.32
C ILE A 220 -43.76 -19.84 11.03
N ALA A 221 -42.45 -20.10 10.96
CA ALA A 221 -41.85 -20.78 9.81
C ALA A 221 -42.27 -22.26 9.77
N LYS A 222 -42.43 -22.93 10.91
CA LYS A 222 -42.97 -24.30 11.00
C LYS A 222 -44.41 -24.38 10.51
N GLN A 223 -45.27 -23.47 10.98
CA GLN A 223 -46.68 -23.38 10.55
C GLN A 223 -46.81 -23.16 9.04
N GLN A 224 -45.94 -22.32 8.48
CA GLN A 224 -45.88 -22.04 7.04
C GLN A 224 -45.10 -23.08 6.23
N ARG A 225 -44.52 -24.10 6.90
CA ARG A 225 -43.67 -25.14 6.30
C ARG A 225 -42.55 -24.57 5.43
N LEU A 226 -41.95 -23.46 5.87
CA LEU A 226 -40.83 -22.85 5.17
C LEU A 226 -39.62 -23.77 5.23
N LYS A 227 -38.92 -23.92 4.12
CA LYS A 227 -37.71 -24.75 4.05
C LYS A 227 -36.63 -24.03 3.32
N GLY A 228 -35.39 -24.28 3.71
CA GLY A 228 -34.25 -23.65 3.08
C GLY A 228 -32.96 -23.91 3.84
N GLU A 229 -31.86 -23.53 3.20
CA GLU A 229 -30.53 -23.66 3.76
C GLU A 229 -29.94 -22.27 3.96
N VAL A 230 -29.37 -22.02 5.14
CA VAL A 230 -28.70 -20.77 5.48
C VAL A 230 -27.23 -21.06 5.70
N GLN A 231 -26.34 -20.40 4.96
CA GLN A 231 -24.90 -20.52 5.20
C GLN A 231 -24.38 -19.31 5.97
N LEU A 232 -23.79 -19.56 7.14
CA LEU A 232 -23.17 -18.51 7.95
C LEU A 232 -21.67 -18.73 8.09
N MET A 233 -20.95 -17.61 8.19
CA MET A 233 -19.57 -17.54 8.64
C MET A 233 -19.54 -16.94 10.04
N VAL A 234 -19.12 -17.75 11.01
CA VAL A 234 -18.97 -17.34 12.40
C VAL A 234 -17.49 -17.05 12.66
N ILE A 235 -17.20 -15.85 13.14
CA ILE A 235 -15.84 -15.39 13.44
C ILE A 235 -15.64 -15.45 14.95
N LEU A 236 -14.72 -16.29 15.41
CA LEU A 236 -14.41 -16.51 16.82
C LEU A 236 -13.03 -15.94 17.18
N ASN A 237 -12.92 -15.40 18.39
CA ASN A 237 -11.63 -15.04 18.99
C ASN A 237 -11.03 -16.21 19.78
N THR A 238 -9.76 -16.06 20.21
CA THR A 238 -9.03 -17.06 21.01
C THR A 238 -9.72 -17.48 22.31
N GLU A 239 -10.59 -16.63 22.85
CA GLU A 239 -11.37 -16.87 24.07
C GLU A 239 -12.68 -17.64 23.81
N GLY A 240 -13.02 -17.89 22.54
CA GLY A 240 -14.28 -18.52 22.13
C GLY A 240 -15.48 -17.58 22.05
N GLY A 241 -15.25 -16.28 22.17
CA GLY A 241 -16.26 -15.25 21.95
C GLY A 241 -16.51 -15.00 20.46
N ILE A 242 -17.76 -14.68 20.12
CA ILE A 242 -18.14 -14.29 18.77
C ILE A 242 -17.67 -12.85 18.50
N ARG A 243 -16.81 -12.67 17.50
CA ARG A 243 -16.45 -11.35 16.97
C ARG A 243 -17.46 -10.85 15.96
N ALA A 244 -17.90 -11.71 15.06
CA ALA A 244 -18.90 -11.38 14.05
C ALA A 244 -19.61 -12.63 13.52
N ILE A 245 -20.83 -12.44 13.01
CA ILE A 245 -21.57 -13.46 12.26
C ILE A 245 -21.92 -12.85 10.91
N ARG A 246 -21.51 -13.48 9.81
CA ARG A 246 -21.80 -13.04 8.45
C ARG A 246 -22.69 -14.05 7.75
N LEU A 247 -23.72 -13.54 7.07
CA LEU A 247 -24.55 -14.34 6.17
C LEU A 247 -23.81 -14.50 4.85
N ILE A 248 -23.49 -15.73 4.47
CA ILE A 248 -22.84 -16.05 3.20
C ILE A 248 -23.90 -16.39 2.15
N GLN A 249 -24.87 -17.23 2.53
CA GLN A 249 -25.99 -17.61 1.69
C GLN A 249 -27.29 -17.52 2.48
N SER A 250 -28.24 -16.74 1.97
CA SER A 250 -29.60 -16.66 2.49
C SER A 250 -30.43 -17.85 2.02
N SER A 251 -31.35 -18.28 2.88
CA SER A 251 -32.39 -19.25 2.53
C SER A 251 -33.48 -18.69 1.59
N GLY A 252 -33.49 -17.36 1.37
CA GLY A 252 -34.58 -16.65 0.72
C GLY A 252 -35.68 -16.19 1.69
N PHE A 253 -35.63 -16.61 2.95
CA PHE A 253 -36.57 -16.19 4.01
C PHE A 253 -35.83 -15.56 5.18
N SER A 254 -36.08 -14.27 5.44
CA SER A 254 -35.42 -13.54 6.53
C SER A 254 -35.63 -14.17 7.90
N ILE A 255 -36.79 -14.80 8.13
CA ILE A 255 -37.10 -15.50 9.37
C ILE A 255 -36.16 -16.68 9.65
N LEU A 256 -35.75 -17.41 8.61
CA LEU A 256 -34.81 -18.53 8.74
C LEU A 256 -33.37 -18.01 8.88
N ASP A 257 -33.03 -16.94 8.18
CA ASP A 257 -31.70 -16.32 8.28
C ASP A 257 -31.44 -15.74 9.68
N GLU A 258 -32.43 -15.06 10.27
CA GLU A 258 -32.34 -14.57 11.64
C GLU A 258 -32.36 -15.71 12.66
N ALA A 259 -33.14 -16.78 12.42
CA ALA A 259 -33.11 -17.97 13.25
C ALA A 259 -31.72 -18.62 13.29
N ALA A 260 -31.05 -18.73 12.14
CA ALA A 260 -29.69 -19.25 12.08
C ALA A 260 -28.69 -18.35 12.83
N LYS A 261 -28.81 -17.02 12.73
CA LYS A 261 -27.96 -16.09 13.49
C LYS A 261 -28.21 -16.18 14.99
N ALA A 262 -29.48 -16.27 15.39
CA ALA A 262 -29.88 -16.34 16.79
C ALA A 262 -29.43 -17.65 17.45
N SER A 263 -29.48 -18.79 16.74
CA SER A 263 -28.99 -20.06 17.28
C SER A 263 -27.52 -19.99 17.66
N VAL A 264 -26.68 -19.39 16.81
CA VAL A 264 -25.26 -19.20 17.09
C VAL A 264 -25.03 -18.25 18.28
N ARG A 265 -25.78 -17.14 18.35
CA ARG A 265 -25.64 -16.15 19.45
C ARG A 265 -26.00 -16.73 20.81
N ASN A 266 -27.07 -17.53 20.88
CA ASN A 266 -27.57 -18.11 22.12
C ASN A 266 -26.61 -19.14 22.72
N VAL A 267 -25.74 -19.71 21.89
CA VAL A 267 -24.81 -20.78 22.27
C VAL A 267 -23.43 -20.23 22.66
N ALA A 268 -23.17 -18.96 22.38
CA ALA A 268 -21.94 -18.31 22.81
C ALA A 268 -21.82 -18.24 24.34
N PRO A 269 -20.61 -18.33 24.91
CA PRO A 269 -19.30 -18.50 24.25
C PRO A 269 -18.93 -19.97 23.96
N PHE A 270 -18.01 -20.22 23.02
CA PHE A 270 -17.58 -21.56 22.57
C PHE A 270 -16.32 -22.10 23.28
N GLY A 271 -15.86 -21.43 24.34
CA GLY A 271 -14.65 -21.79 25.07
C GLY A 271 -13.35 -21.45 24.33
N ARG A 272 -12.24 -21.36 25.07
CA ARG A 272 -10.93 -20.98 24.53
C ARG A 272 -10.44 -22.01 23.50
N PHE A 273 -9.63 -21.57 22.55
CA PHE A 273 -9.04 -22.45 21.55
C PHE A 273 -8.15 -23.52 22.19
N ASP A 274 -8.11 -24.70 21.58
CA ASP A 274 -7.32 -25.83 22.07
C ASP A 274 -5.80 -25.50 22.02
N ALA A 275 -4.99 -26.22 22.81
CA ALA A 275 -3.55 -25.95 22.95
C ALA A 275 -2.75 -26.02 21.64
N ASN A 276 -3.26 -26.73 20.63
CA ASN A 276 -2.64 -26.88 19.31
C ASN A 276 -2.96 -25.72 18.35
N MET A 277 -3.74 -24.73 18.81
CA MET A 277 -4.22 -23.59 18.02
C MET A 277 -3.64 -22.25 18.52
N LYS A 278 -2.55 -22.28 19.30
CA LYS A 278 -1.95 -21.07 19.93
C LYS A 278 -1.56 -19.98 18.92
N ASP A 279 -1.21 -20.36 17.71
CA ASP A 279 -0.80 -19.42 16.66
C ASP A 279 -1.99 -18.78 15.95
N ILE A 280 -3.22 -19.23 16.19
CA ILE A 280 -4.43 -18.76 15.51
C ILE A 280 -5.10 -17.67 16.35
N SER A 281 -5.09 -16.45 15.84
CA SER A 281 -5.71 -15.29 16.49
C SER A 281 -7.24 -15.19 16.25
N GLU A 282 -7.68 -15.66 15.09
CA GLU A 282 -9.07 -15.61 14.65
C GLU A 282 -9.41 -16.88 13.88
N LEU A 283 -10.53 -17.51 14.26
CA LEU A 283 -11.07 -18.68 13.57
C LEU A 283 -12.36 -18.29 12.86
N ARG A 284 -12.41 -18.48 11.54
CA ARG A 284 -13.63 -18.32 10.75
C ARG A 284 -14.20 -19.69 10.41
N VAL A 285 -15.40 -19.94 10.92
CA VAL A 285 -16.11 -21.21 10.78
C VAL A 285 -17.27 -21.01 9.80
N VAL A 286 -17.25 -21.67 8.66
CA VAL A 286 -18.36 -21.65 7.69
C VAL A 286 -19.21 -22.90 7.85
N ARG A 287 -20.52 -22.75 8.06
CA ARG A 287 -21.48 -23.86 8.21
C ARG A 287 -22.79 -23.56 7.52
N THR A 288 -23.52 -24.62 7.20
CA THR A 288 -24.85 -24.57 6.60
C THR A 288 -25.87 -25.09 7.60
N TRP A 289 -26.91 -24.30 7.87
CA TRP A 289 -28.08 -24.66 8.66
C TRP A 289 -29.18 -25.07 7.69
N ARG A 290 -29.71 -26.28 7.87
CA ARG A 290 -30.79 -26.80 7.05
C ARG A 290 -32.08 -26.72 7.88
N PHE A 291 -33.09 -26.05 7.35
CA PHE A 291 -34.41 -25.98 7.94
C PHE A 291 -35.34 -26.85 7.11
N ASP A 292 -35.74 -27.99 7.67
CA ASP A 292 -36.77 -28.85 7.10
C ASP A 292 -37.89 -29.06 8.14
N PRO A 293 -39.17 -28.72 7.82
CA PRO A 293 -40.30 -28.99 8.70
C PRO A 293 -40.40 -30.47 9.12
N ALA A 294 -39.96 -31.41 8.28
CA ALA A 294 -40.01 -32.83 8.59
C ALA A 294 -38.93 -33.25 9.60
N GLU A 295 -37.70 -32.75 9.46
CA GLU A 295 -36.60 -33.07 10.40
C GLU A 295 -36.84 -32.47 11.80
N ALA A 296 -37.54 -31.33 11.89
CA ALA A 296 -37.87 -30.68 13.16
C ALA A 296 -38.83 -31.48 14.06
N GLU A 297 -39.47 -32.53 13.53
CA GLU A 297 -40.45 -33.36 14.25
C GLU A 297 -39.81 -34.65 14.86
N PHE A 298 -38.55 -34.96 14.55
CA PHE A 298 -37.95 -36.29 14.81
C PHE A 298 -37.04 -36.47 16.05
N GLU A 299 -37.02 -35.54 17.01
CA GLU A 299 -36.29 -35.77 18.29
C GLU A 299 -37.17 -35.54 19.52
N VAL A 300 -38.07 -36.49 19.80
CA VAL A 300 -38.36 -36.95 21.17
C VAL A 300 -38.78 -38.43 21.13
N ARG A 301 -37.85 -39.33 21.48
CA ARG A 301 -38.16 -40.58 22.18
C ARG A 301 -37.00 -41.02 23.05
#